data_AF-A0AA42REZ3-F1
#
_entry.id   AF-A0AA42REZ3-F1
#
_cell.length_a   1.000
_cell.length_b   1.000
_cell.length_c   1.000
_cell.angle_alpha   90.00
_cell.angle_beta   90.00
_cell.angle_gamma   90.00
#
_symmetry.space_group_name_H-M   'P 1'
#
loop_
_entity.id
_entity.type
_entity.pdbx_description
1 polymer ?
#
loop_
_entity_poly.entity_id
_entity_poly.type
_entity_poly.pdbx_seq_one_letter_code
_entity_poly.pdbx_strand_id
1 'polypeptide(L)'
;MQDEHMDFNNIKIEALKRAKQNEICEEWAVKMDNAQTLDELLDMYIKGIDFSFSSEFLSNDFMRRNLKGKMEHKGIFLDDSIDLHNNRDIICLGDSRLNYLADEFSVTQMYLRDNSKARLVVRDSAFVMIDIFDNVQLEIEASDKANVRVNCYKGAKVIYKSNDDSYVKISYKNSKTYG
;
A
#
# COMPACT_ATOMS: atom_id res chain seq x y z
N MET A 1 -14.59 -28.67 -2.14
CA MET A 1 -15.05 -27.47 -2.86
C MET A 1 -13.85 -27.03 -3.66
N GLN A 2 -13.85 -27.20 -4.99
CA GLN A 2 -12.70 -26.82 -5.80
C GLN A 2 -12.67 -25.29 -5.83
N ASP A 3 -11.60 -24.69 -5.29
CA ASP A 3 -11.35 -23.26 -5.44
C ASP A 3 -11.05 -23.01 -6.92
N GLU A 4 -12.04 -22.54 -7.67
CA GLU A 4 -11.85 -22.06 -9.03
C GLU A 4 -10.99 -20.79 -8.98
N HIS A 5 -9.67 -20.97 -9.09
CA HIS A 5 -8.78 -19.87 -9.35
C HIS A 5 -9.12 -19.26 -10.71
N MET A 6 -9.58 -18.01 -10.67
CA MET A 6 -9.87 -17.23 -11.86
C MET A 6 -8.59 -17.00 -12.68
N ASP A 7 -8.65 -17.23 -13.99
CA ASP A 7 -7.57 -16.83 -14.89
C ASP A 7 -7.44 -15.30 -14.99
N PHE A 8 -6.31 -14.81 -15.51
CA PHE A 8 -6.05 -13.38 -15.59
C PHE A 8 -7.09 -12.60 -16.42
N ASN A 9 -7.61 -13.17 -17.51
CA ASN A 9 -8.57 -12.46 -18.36
C ASN A 9 -9.87 -12.20 -17.60
N ASN A 10 -10.36 -13.20 -16.87
CA ASN A 10 -11.54 -13.05 -16.03
C ASN A 10 -11.29 -12.06 -14.87
N ILE A 11 -10.09 -12.08 -14.27
CA ILE A 11 -9.70 -11.09 -13.25
C ILE A 11 -9.76 -9.66 -13.81
N LYS A 12 -9.20 -9.44 -15.00
CA LYS A 12 -9.17 -8.13 -15.67
C LYS A 12 -10.58 -7.63 -15.98
N ILE A 13 -11.44 -8.49 -16.52
CA ILE A 13 -12.83 -8.13 -16.87
C ILE A 13 -13.59 -7.66 -15.63
N GLU A 14 -13.49 -8.40 -14.53
CA GLU A 14 -14.19 -8.05 -13.28
C GLU A 14 -13.60 -6.79 -12.65
N ALA A 15 -12.27 -6.64 -12.65
CA ALA A 15 -11.60 -5.43 -12.18
C ALA A 15 -12.04 -4.18 -12.99
N LEU A 16 -12.07 -4.28 -14.32
CA LEU A 16 -12.49 -3.20 -15.22
C LEU A 16 -13.96 -2.84 -15.02
N LYS A 17 -14.82 -3.82 -14.84
CA LYS A 17 -16.25 -3.60 -14.56
C LYS A 17 -16.43 -2.78 -13.29
N ARG A 18 -15.74 -3.15 -12.20
CA ARG A 18 -15.79 -2.42 -10.92
C ARG A 18 -15.17 -1.03 -11.02
N ALA A 19 -14.06 -0.89 -11.75
CA ALA A 19 -13.44 0.40 -11.99
C ALA A 19 -14.39 1.35 -12.75
N LYS A 20 -15.10 0.87 -13.79
CA LYS A 20 -16.12 1.65 -14.51
C LYS A 20 -17.31 2.04 -13.64
N GLN A 21 -17.73 1.18 -12.72
CA GLN A 21 -18.78 1.50 -11.74
C GLN A 21 -18.37 2.61 -10.77
N ASN A 22 -17.08 2.82 -10.58
CA ASN A 22 -16.50 3.88 -9.76
C ASN A 22 -15.93 5.03 -10.60
N GLU A 23 -16.43 5.20 -11.84
CA GLU A 23 -16.13 6.35 -12.69
C GLU A 23 -14.64 6.53 -13.02
N ILE A 24 -13.90 5.42 -13.19
CA ILE A 24 -12.54 5.49 -13.76
C ILE A 24 -12.57 6.26 -15.09
N CYS A 25 -11.57 7.13 -15.31
CA CYS A 25 -11.53 7.90 -16.55
C CYS A 25 -11.21 7.00 -17.75
N GLU A 26 -11.60 7.46 -18.95
CA GLU A 26 -11.49 6.68 -20.19
C GLU A 26 -10.05 6.22 -20.48
N GLU A 27 -9.05 7.09 -20.27
CA GLU A 27 -7.64 6.75 -20.50
C GLU A 27 -7.20 5.54 -19.65
N TRP A 28 -7.54 5.55 -18.37
CA TRP A 28 -7.20 4.46 -17.45
C TRP A 28 -8.05 3.21 -17.69
N ALA A 29 -9.32 3.37 -18.08
CA ALA A 29 -10.17 2.25 -18.49
C ALA A 29 -9.58 1.51 -19.70
N VAL A 30 -9.14 2.25 -20.72
CA VAL A 30 -8.53 1.70 -21.94
C VAL A 30 -7.19 1.03 -21.62
N LYS A 31 -6.37 1.63 -20.76
CA LYS A 31 -5.12 1.00 -20.29
C LYS A 31 -5.39 -0.32 -19.57
N MET A 32 -6.41 -0.35 -18.70
CA MET A 32 -6.76 -1.56 -17.93
C MET A 32 -7.31 -2.65 -18.84
N ASP A 33 -8.16 -2.31 -19.82
CA ASP A 33 -8.71 -3.25 -20.79
C ASP A 33 -7.60 -3.88 -21.67
N ASN A 34 -6.60 -3.08 -22.02
CA ASN A 34 -5.45 -3.50 -22.80
C ASN A 34 -4.36 -4.22 -22.00
N ALA A 35 -4.48 -4.33 -20.67
CA ALA A 35 -3.52 -5.07 -19.86
C ALA A 35 -3.45 -6.54 -20.31
N GLN A 36 -2.23 -7.03 -20.53
CA GLN A 36 -1.93 -8.38 -21.03
C GLN A 36 -1.48 -9.31 -19.90
N THR A 37 -1.03 -8.77 -18.78
CA THR A 37 -0.52 -9.55 -17.65
C THR A 37 -1.08 -9.04 -16.33
N LEU A 38 -1.07 -9.93 -15.32
CA LEU A 38 -1.42 -9.56 -13.96
C LEU A 38 -0.50 -8.45 -13.44
N ASP A 39 0.78 -8.50 -13.78
CA ASP A 39 1.76 -7.52 -13.36
C ASP A 39 1.45 -6.12 -13.88
N GLU A 40 0.97 -5.99 -15.12
CA GLU A 40 0.52 -4.70 -15.67
C GLU A 40 -0.69 -4.16 -14.89
N LEU A 41 -1.64 -5.02 -14.52
CA LEU A 41 -2.80 -4.64 -13.72
C LEU A 41 -2.38 -4.20 -12.30
N LEU A 42 -1.42 -4.89 -11.68
CA LEU A 42 -0.89 -4.53 -10.37
C LEU A 42 -0.08 -3.22 -10.43
N ASP A 43 0.70 -3.01 -11.50
CA ASP A 43 1.40 -1.74 -11.71
C ASP A 43 0.42 -0.57 -11.84
N MET A 44 -0.73 -0.79 -12.49
CA MET A 44 -1.80 0.21 -12.55
C MET A 44 -2.42 0.48 -11.17
N TYR A 45 -2.67 -0.57 -10.39
CA TYR A 45 -3.17 -0.44 -9.01
C TYR A 45 -2.24 0.43 -8.15
N ILE A 46 -0.92 0.19 -8.22
CA ILE A 46 0.07 0.96 -7.45
C ILE A 46 0.17 2.40 -7.95
N LYS A 47 0.19 2.62 -9.27
CA LYS A 47 0.31 3.98 -9.85
C LYS A 47 -0.91 4.85 -9.59
N GLY A 48 -2.11 4.25 -9.57
CA GLY A 48 -3.38 4.92 -9.26
C GLY A 48 -3.89 4.56 -7.88
N ILE A 49 -3.01 4.55 -6.87
CA ILE A 49 -3.34 4.07 -5.51
C ILE A 49 -4.48 4.85 -4.86
N ASP A 50 -4.59 6.14 -5.19
CA ASP A 50 -5.64 7.04 -4.74
C ASP A 50 -7.03 6.58 -5.21
N PHE A 51 -7.15 6.29 -6.50
CA PHE A 51 -8.34 5.70 -7.10
C PHE A 51 -8.56 4.28 -6.59
N SER A 52 -7.50 3.48 -6.49
CA SER A 52 -7.56 2.07 -6.08
C SER A 52 -8.13 1.92 -4.66
N PHE A 53 -7.69 2.78 -3.73
CA PHE A 53 -8.18 2.77 -2.36
C PHE A 53 -9.60 3.34 -2.26
N SER A 54 -9.93 4.35 -3.06
CA SER A 54 -11.25 4.98 -3.00
C SER A 54 -12.36 4.14 -3.65
N SER A 55 -12.04 3.41 -4.73
CA SER A 55 -12.99 2.60 -5.49
C SER A 55 -13.05 1.13 -5.05
N GLU A 56 -11.97 0.62 -4.46
CA GLU A 56 -11.81 -0.79 -4.10
C GLU A 56 -12.11 -1.76 -5.26
N PHE A 57 -11.78 -1.37 -6.50
CA PHE A 57 -12.03 -2.22 -7.68
C PHE A 57 -11.31 -3.58 -7.56
N LEU A 58 -10.17 -3.61 -6.87
CA LEU A 58 -9.56 -4.82 -6.30
C LEU A 58 -9.75 -4.83 -4.77
N SER A 59 -10.95 -5.14 -4.31
CA SER A 59 -11.27 -5.32 -2.88
C SER A 59 -10.42 -6.41 -2.22
N ASN A 60 -10.20 -6.32 -0.90
CA ASN A 60 -9.47 -7.35 -0.14
C ASN A 60 -10.02 -8.77 -0.34
N ASP A 61 -11.34 -8.95 -0.36
CA ASP A 61 -11.95 -10.27 -0.59
C ASP A 61 -11.71 -10.83 -1.99
N PHE A 62 -11.53 -9.94 -2.97
CA PHE A 62 -11.18 -10.32 -4.33
C PHE A 62 -9.70 -10.69 -4.43
N MET A 63 -8.82 -9.87 -3.83
CA MET A 63 -7.39 -10.15 -3.77
C MET A 63 -7.10 -11.46 -3.04
N ARG A 64 -7.72 -11.68 -1.88
CA ARG A 64 -7.52 -12.90 -1.06
C ARG A 64 -7.82 -14.18 -1.82
N ARG A 65 -8.88 -14.19 -2.64
CA ARG A 65 -9.30 -15.37 -3.41
C ARG A 65 -8.48 -15.60 -4.67
N ASN A 66 -8.03 -14.53 -5.32
CA ASN A 66 -7.54 -14.62 -6.70
C ASN A 66 -6.04 -14.26 -6.87
N LEU A 67 -5.53 -13.36 -6.02
CA LEU A 67 -4.26 -12.66 -6.21
C LEU A 67 -3.22 -12.92 -5.11
N LYS A 68 -3.64 -13.38 -3.92
CA LYS A 68 -2.69 -13.74 -2.85
C LYS A 68 -1.69 -14.78 -3.36
N GLY A 69 -0.40 -14.57 -3.07
CA GLY A 69 0.73 -15.35 -3.60
C GLY A 69 1.21 -14.92 -5.00
N LYS A 70 0.61 -13.91 -5.62
CA LYS A 70 0.94 -13.41 -6.97
C LYS A 70 1.21 -11.90 -7.01
N MET A 71 1.21 -11.22 -5.87
CA MET A 71 1.26 -9.75 -5.80
C MET A 71 2.36 -9.21 -4.89
N GLU A 72 2.95 -10.08 -4.07
CA GLU A 72 3.96 -9.78 -3.06
C GLU A 72 5.26 -9.31 -3.71
N HIS A 73 5.59 -9.80 -4.91
CA HIS A 73 6.75 -9.32 -5.68
C HIS A 73 6.59 -7.88 -6.17
N LYS A 74 5.35 -7.37 -6.24
CA LYS A 74 5.03 -5.97 -6.51
C LYS A 74 4.94 -5.12 -5.23
N GLY A 75 5.18 -5.72 -4.06
CA GLY A 75 5.11 -5.04 -2.77
C GLY A 75 3.71 -4.94 -2.18
N ILE A 76 2.73 -5.70 -2.69
CA ILE A 76 1.37 -5.74 -2.14
C ILE A 76 1.23 -6.96 -1.23
N PHE A 77 0.83 -6.73 0.02
CA PHE A 77 0.72 -7.74 1.07
C PHE A 77 -0.67 -7.68 1.70
N LEU A 78 -1.30 -8.84 1.91
CA LEU A 78 -2.68 -8.93 2.39
C LEU A 78 -2.80 -10.04 3.43
N ASP A 79 -3.14 -9.64 4.66
CA ASP A 79 -3.19 -10.52 5.83
C ASP A 79 -1.87 -11.28 6.04
N ASP A 80 -0.74 -10.59 5.87
CA ASP A 80 0.59 -11.17 5.97
C ASP A 80 1.37 -10.60 7.16
N SER A 81 2.28 -11.40 7.72
CA SER A 81 3.26 -10.96 8.71
C SER A 81 4.64 -11.01 8.07
N ILE A 82 5.26 -9.85 7.85
CA ILE A 82 6.43 -9.70 6.97
C ILE A 82 7.51 -8.80 7.58
N ASP A 83 8.75 -9.16 7.28
CA ASP A 83 9.95 -8.37 7.57
C ASP A 83 10.56 -7.92 6.24
N LEU A 84 10.74 -6.61 6.06
CA LEU A 84 11.21 -6.02 4.81
C LEU A 84 12.39 -5.07 5.05
N HIS A 85 13.24 -4.91 4.04
CA HIS A 85 14.47 -4.10 4.10
C HIS A 85 14.69 -3.36 2.79
N ASN A 86 14.69 -2.02 2.85
CA ASN A 86 14.95 -1.13 1.70
C ASN A 86 14.04 -1.36 0.47
N ASN A 87 12.88 -1.99 0.66
CA ASN A 87 11.86 -2.14 -0.39
C ASN A 87 11.33 -0.76 -0.80
N ARG A 88 11.18 -0.54 -2.11
CA ARG A 88 10.78 0.75 -2.68
C ARG A 88 9.30 1.06 -2.46
N ASP A 89 8.42 0.12 -2.78
CA ASP A 89 6.97 0.29 -2.73
C ASP A 89 6.38 -0.80 -1.83
N ILE A 90 5.56 -0.40 -0.85
CA ILE A 90 4.96 -1.34 0.12
C ILE A 90 3.50 -0.96 0.34
N ILE A 91 2.60 -1.91 0.09
CA ILE A 91 1.17 -1.78 0.30
C ILE A 91 0.75 -2.90 1.26
N CYS A 92 0.31 -2.55 2.47
CA CYS A 92 -0.18 -3.51 3.46
C CYS A 92 -1.68 -3.33 3.68
N LEU A 93 -2.43 -4.41 3.46
CA LEU A 93 -3.88 -4.46 3.50
C LEU A 93 -4.37 -5.51 4.50
N GLY A 94 -5.63 -5.41 4.90
CA GLY A 94 -6.28 -6.38 5.79
C GLY A 94 -5.71 -6.38 7.21
N ASP A 95 -5.53 -7.57 7.79
CA ASP A 95 -4.91 -7.77 9.11
C ASP A 95 -3.41 -8.11 8.96
N SER A 96 -2.64 -7.16 8.42
CA SER A 96 -1.20 -7.35 8.16
C SER A 96 -0.32 -6.83 9.30
N ARG A 97 0.87 -7.41 9.43
CA ARG A 97 1.94 -6.97 10.33
C ARG A 97 3.24 -6.76 9.55
N LEU A 98 3.81 -5.57 9.65
CA LEU A 98 5.04 -5.19 8.98
C LEU A 98 6.11 -4.80 10.00
N ASN A 99 7.29 -5.43 9.93
CA ASN A 99 8.51 -4.82 10.45
C ASN A 99 9.34 -4.36 9.26
N TYR A 100 9.79 -3.10 9.29
CA TYR A 100 10.53 -2.53 8.18
C TYR A 100 11.81 -1.84 8.66
N LEU A 101 12.91 -2.15 7.98
CA LEU A 101 14.17 -1.44 8.11
C LEU A 101 14.41 -0.61 6.84
N ALA A 102 14.61 0.70 7.02
CA ALA A 102 15.16 1.58 6.01
C ALA A 102 16.48 2.17 6.49
N ASP A 103 17.53 1.99 5.70
CA ASP A 103 18.86 2.50 6.01
C ASP A 103 19.60 3.00 4.75
N GLU A 104 20.86 3.40 4.93
CA GLU A 104 21.70 4.02 3.91
C GLU A 104 21.05 5.24 3.25
N PHE A 105 20.79 5.18 1.94
CA PHE A 105 20.14 6.22 1.14
C PHE A 105 18.84 5.72 0.51
N SER A 106 18.21 4.71 1.12
CA SER A 106 16.97 4.13 0.61
C SER A 106 15.84 5.16 0.51
N VAL A 107 14.97 4.96 -0.48
CA VAL A 107 13.77 5.78 -0.72
C VAL A 107 12.58 4.84 -0.81
N THR A 108 11.63 5.01 0.10
CA THR A 108 10.46 4.11 0.21
C THR A 108 9.16 4.89 0.26
N GLN A 109 8.17 4.40 -0.48
CA GLN A 109 6.78 4.81 -0.41
C GLN A 109 5.95 3.67 0.17
N MET A 110 5.11 3.98 1.16
CA MET A 110 4.24 3.00 1.81
C MET A 110 2.79 3.45 1.86
N TYR A 111 1.89 2.48 1.75
CA TYR A 111 0.45 2.64 1.89
C TYR A 111 -0.07 1.56 2.83
N LEU A 112 -0.51 1.94 4.02
CA LEU A 112 -0.97 1.00 5.04
C LEU A 112 -2.45 1.24 5.30
N ARG A 113 -3.27 0.18 5.23
CA ARG A 113 -4.72 0.28 5.34
C ARG A 113 -5.34 -0.80 6.24
N ASP A 114 -6.64 -0.68 6.48
CA ASP A 114 -7.49 -1.59 7.24
C ASP A 114 -7.06 -1.72 8.70
N ASN A 115 -6.63 -2.91 9.13
CA ASN A 115 -6.20 -3.20 10.50
C ASN A 115 -4.69 -3.42 10.60
N SER A 116 -3.93 -2.98 9.59
CA SER A 116 -2.49 -3.21 9.52
C SER A 116 -1.74 -2.58 10.69
N LYS A 117 -0.72 -3.28 11.17
CA LYS A 117 0.21 -2.80 12.20
C LYS A 117 1.62 -2.78 11.64
N ALA A 118 2.32 -1.67 11.79
CA ALA A 118 3.66 -1.52 11.24
C ALA A 118 4.62 -0.95 12.28
N ARG A 119 5.82 -1.54 12.34
CA ARG A 119 6.96 -1.01 13.08
C ARG A 119 8.10 -0.71 12.12
N LEU A 120 8.55 0.53 12.10
CA LEU A 120 9.60 1.01 11.22
C LEU A 120 10.82 1.43 12.04
N VAL A 121 11.99 0.99 11.59
CA VAL A 121 13.30 1.54 12.00
C VAL A 121 13.88 2.24 10.78
N VAL A 122 14.11 3.54 10.88
CA VAL A 122 14.60 4.38 9.76
C VAL A 122 15.86 5.12 10.20
N ARG A 123 16.99 4.84 9.55
CA ARG A 123 18.30 5.34 9.98
C ARG A 123 19.14 5.85 8.81
N ASP A 124 20.38 6.26 9.11
CA ASP A 124 21.32 6.85 8.17
C ASP A 124 20.75 8.07 7.42
N SER A 125 20.62 8.03 6.09
CA SER A 125 20.06 9.09 5.25
C SER A 125 18.83 8.61 4.48
N ALA A 126 18.15 7.58 4.98
CA ALA A 126 16.97 7.01 4.35
C ALA A 126 15.78 7.97 4.36
N PHE A 127 14.96 7.90 3.31
CA PHE A 127 13.74 8.67 3.16
C PHE A 127 12.52 7.75 3.04
N VAL A 128 11.53 7.93 3.92
CA VAL A 128 10.29 7.14 3.91
C VAL A 128 9.08 8.05 3.88
N MET A 129 8.19 7.85 2.91
CA MET A 129 6.88 8.49 2.85
C MET A 129 5.79 7.44 3.04
N ILE A 130 4.81 7.74 3.90
CA ILE A 130 3.83 6.77 4.39
C ILE A 130 2.45 7.42 4.40
N ASP A 131 1.49 6.80 3.75
CA ASP A 131 0.08 7.12 3.92
C ASP A 131 -0.58 6.02 4.76
N ILE A 132 -1.23 6.40 5.86
CA ILE A 132 -1.91 5.46 6.78
C ILE A 132 -3.41 5.78 6.90
N PHE A 133 -4.23 4.73 6.84
CA PHE A 133 -5.69 4.81 6.76
C PHE A 133 -6.39 3.98 7.85
N ASP A 134 -7.72 4.12 7.93
CA ASP A 134 -8.61 3.25 8.71
C ASP A 134 -8.18 3.02 10.16
N ASN A 135 -7.87 1.80 10.57
CA ASN A 135 -7.49 1.45 11.95
C ASN A 135 -5.98 1.19 12.12
N VAL A 136 -5.16 1.67 11.17
CA VAL A 136 -3.72 1.39 11.15
C VAL A 136 -3.03 1.90 12.41
N GLN A 137 -2.09 1.10 12.90
CA GLN A 137 -1.20 1.45 14.00
C GLN A 137 0.24 1.45 13.50
N LEU A 138 0.88 2.61 13.50
CA LEU A 138 2.24 2.81 13.03
C LEU A 138 3.15 3.22 14.18
N GLU A 139 4.25 2.49 14.35
CA GLU A 139 5.34 2.83 15.26
C GLU A 139 6.60 3.14 14.46
N ILE A 140 7.24 4.28 14.73
CA ILE A 140 8.47 4.70 14.04
C ILE A 140 9.60 4.96 15.05
N GLU A 141 10.77 4.41 14.77
CA GLU A 141 12.03 4.78 15.40
C GLU A 141 12.97 5.35 14.33
N ALA A 142 13.23 6.66 14.38
CA ALA A 142 14.11 7.36 13.44
C ALA A 142 15.42 7.81 14.11
N SER A 143 16.55 7.68 13.41
CA SER A 143 17.90 8.09 13.88
C SER A 143 18.75 8.70 12.76
N ASP A 144 19.94 9.16 13.11
CA ASP A 144 20.93 9.75 12.18
C ASP A 144 20.38 10.95 11.41
N LYS A 145 20.29 10.89 10.08
CA LYS A 145 19.73 11.92 9.19
C LYS A 145 18.48 11.43 8.46
N ALA A 146 17.83 10.38 8.98
CA ALA A 146 16.63 9.79 8.39
C ALA A 146 15.50 10.83 8.28
N ASN A 147 14.70 10.72 7.23
CA ASN A 147 13.58 11.62 6.98
C ASN A 147 12.30 10.82 6.71
N VAL A 148 11.34 10.94 7.62
CA VAL A 148 10.07 10.22 7.57
C VAL A 148 8.92 11.21 7.44
N ARG A 149 8.05 11.00 6.46
CA ARG A 149 6.84 11.79 6.24
C ARG A 149 5.62 10.90 6.30
N VAL A 150 4.68 11.23 7.18
CA VAL A 150 3.44 10.47 7.35
C VAL A 150 2.24 11.34 7.02
N ASN A 151 1.39 10.90 6.11
CA ASN A 151 0.03 11.40 5.98
C ASN A 151 -0.90 10.49 6.81
N CYS A 152 -1.40 11.01 7.92
CA CYS A 152 -2.25 10.26 8.84
C CYS A 152 -3.72 10.60 8.58
N TYR A 153 -4.46 9.67 7.96
CA TYR A 153 -5.89 9.83 7.70
C TYR A 153 -6.73 9.45 8.91
N LYS A 154 -8.00 9.86 8.88
CA LYS A 154 -8.90 9.73 10.03
C LYS A 154 -9.08 8.27 10.46
N GLY A 155 -8.74 7.99 11.71
CA GLY A 155 -8.86 6.69 12.37
C GLY A 155 -7.50 6.05 12.67
N ALA A 156 -6.52 6.29 11.81
CA ALA A 156 -5.18 5.76 11.96
C ALA A 156 -4.45 6.43 13.13
N LYS A 157 -3.47 5.72 13.68
CA LYS A 157 -2.65 6.18 14.81
C LYS A 157 -1.19 5.98 14.49
N VAL A 158 -0.40 6.99 14.85
CA VAL A 158 1.05 6.95 14.74
C VAL A 158 1.69 7.36 16.06
N ILE A 159 2.69 6.60 16.49
CA ILE A 159 3.62 6.98 17.54
C ILE A 159 5.04 6.96 16.94
N TYR A 160 5.88 7.88 17.38
CA TYR A 160 7.24 7.95 16.86
C TYR A 160 8.25 8.40 17.90
N LYS A 161 9.50 8.00 17.67
CA LYS A 161 10.71 8.50 18.33
C LYS A 161 11.66 9.00 17.25
N SER A 162 12.27 10.15 17.51
CA SER A 162 13.28 10.76 16.63
C SER A 162 14.51 11.03 17.47
N ASN A 163 15.67 10.55 17.03
CA ASN A 163 16.97 10.77 17.64
C ASN A 163 17.91 11.49 16.65
N ASP A 164 19.04 12.01 17.15
CA ASP A 164 20.07 12.67 16.33
C ASP A 164 19.51 13.80 15.45
N ASP A 165 19.92 13.87 14.18
CA ASP A 165 19.46 14.84 13.17
C ASP A 165 18.24 14.32 12.37
N SER A 166 17.57 13.26 12.84
CA SER A 166 16.44 12.68 12.12
C SER A 166 15.22 13.59 12.15
N TYR A 167 14.36 13.45 11.14
CA TYR A 167 13.18 14.27 10.98
C TYR A 167 11.94 13.42 10.71
N VAL A 168 10.98 13.44 11.63
CA VAL A 168 9.66 12.82 11.46
C VAL A 168 8.58 13.90 11.39
N LYS A 169 7.88 13.99 10.26
CA LYS A 169 6.73 14.89 10.09
C LYS A 169 5.43 14.12 9.92
N ILE A 170 4.48 14.38 10.81
CA ILE A 170 3.11 13.85 10.71
C ILE A 170 2.17 14.95 10.18
N SER A 171 1.45 14.65 9.11
CA SER A 171 0.43 15.50 8.51
C SER A 171 -0.93 14.86 8.69
N TYR A 172 -1.71 15.33 9.66
CA TYR A 172 -3.05 14.82 9.91
C TYR A 172 -4.05 15.31 8.86
N LYS A 173 -4.84 14.38 8.31
CA LYS A 173 -5.87 14.64 7.31
C LYS A 173 -7.25 14.50 7.95
N ASN A 174 -8.19 15.35 7.52
CA ASN A 174 -9.57 15.34 8.03
C ASN A 174 -10.48 14.35 7.27
N SER A 175 -9.99 13.73 6.20
CA SER A 175 -10.70 12.72 5.41
C SER A 175 -10.35 11.29 5.86
N LYS A 176 -11.20 10.32 5.50
CA LYS A 176 -10.94 8.89 5.73
C LYS A 176 -10.00 8.27 4.70
N THR A 177 -10.02 8.81 3.48
CA THR A 177 -9.18 8.38 2.35
C THR A 177 -8.82 9.61 1.50
N TYR A 178 -8.19 9.38 0.35
CA TYR A 178 -7.95 10.38 -0.68
C TYR A 178 -9.27 11.07 -1.09
N GLY A 179 -9.20 12.38 -1.32
CA GLY A 179 -10.34 13.22 -1.67
C GLY A 179 -9.88 14.49 -2.36
#